data_AF-A0A060CP84-F1
#
_entry.id   AF-A0A060CP84-F1
#
_cell.length_a   1.000
_cell.length_b   1.000
_cell.length_c   1.000
_cell.angle_alpha   90.00
_cell.angle_beta   90.00
_cell.angle_gamma   90.00
#
_symmetry.space_group_name_H-M   'P 1'
#
loop_
_entity.id
_entity.type
_entity.pdbx_description
1 polymer ?
#
loop_
_entity_poly.entity_id
_entity_poly.type
_entity_poly.pdbx_seq_one_letter_code
_entity_poly.pdbx_strand_id
1 'polypeptide(L)'
;MLEHLYFGTRIHARPGLGGLVVREPRKVTPWWEMDGETIYPEMTMFEYPDDGHGDYRVPAYEIRQPDGSTITDFRYRGYDVYFRTNPGSEGIAL
;
A
#
# COMPACT_ATOMS: atom_id res chain seq x y z
N MET A 1 0.97 3.61 -4.83
CA MET A 1 0.67 2.70 -3.69
C MET A 1 1.68 1.56 -3.65
N LEU A 2 1.91 0.97 -2.47
CA LEU A 2 2.73 -0.23 -2.28
C LEU A 2 1.85 -1.38 -1.80
N GLU A 3 2.02 -2.57 -2.39
CA GLU A 3 1.28 -3.77 -2.03
C GLU A 3 2.05 -4.60 -0.99
N HIS A 4 1.37 -4.95 0.09
CA HIS A 4 1.83 -5.89 1.10
C HIS A 4 1.68 -7.32 0.56
N LEU A 5 2.76 -8.09 0.56
CA LEU A 5 2.74 -9.45 0.01
C LEU A 5 2.67 -10.53 1.09
N TYR A 6 3.40 -10.36 2.20
CA TYR A 6 3.55 -11.40 3.21
C TYR A 6 4.23 -10.91 4.48
N PHE A 7 3.73 -11.34 5.63
CA PHE A 7 4.44 -11.30 6.91
C PHE A 7 4.11 -12.57 7.72
N GLY A 8 5.14 -13.25 8.24
CA GLY A 8 4.97 -14.50 8.98
C GLY A 8 6.20 -15.39 8.98
N THR A 9 5.98 -16.71 9.01
CA THR A 9 7.04 -17.73 8.97
C THR A 9 7.96 -17.55 7.78
N ARG A 10 9.27 -17.78 7.99
CA ARG A 10 10.25 -17.69 6.91
C ARG A 10 9.90 -18.65 5.76
N ILE A 11 9.68 -18.08 4.58
CA ILE A 11 9.55 -18.82 3.31
C ILE A 11 10.86 -18.74 2.52
N HIS A 12 11.05 -19.66 1.57
CA HIS A 12 12.22 -19.64 0.71
C HIS A 12 12.19 -18.44 -0.25
N ALA A 13 13.34 -17.80 -0.42
CA ALA A 13 13.51 -16.78 -1.45
C ALA A 13 13.31 -17.42 -2.82
N ARG A 14 12.50 -16.78 -3.66
CA ARG A 14 12.24 -17.18 -5.04
C ARG A 14 12.23 -15.94 -5.93
N PRO A 15 12.64 -16.05 -7.21
CA PRO A 15 12.51 -14.94 -8.14
C PRO A 15 11.02 -14.58 -8.31
N GLY A 16 10.67 -13.33 -8.04
CA GLY A 16 9.30 -12.87 -8.08
C GLY A 16 8.44 -13.37 -6.91
N LEU A 17 7.66 -12.46 -6.35
CA LEU A 17 6.72 -12.78 -5.27
C LEU A 17 5.26 -12.74 -5.73
N GLY A 18 5.01 -12.48 -7.03
CA GLY A 18 3.66 -12.34 -7.60
C GLY A 18 2.76 -13.56 -7.37
N GLY A 19 3.30 -14.77 -7.30
CA GLY A 19 2.52 -15.98 -6.97
C GLY A 19 2.02 -16.05 -5.52
N LEU A 20 2.25 -15.02 -4.69
CA LEU A 20 1.59 -14.85 -3.39
C LEU A 20 0.30 -14.04 -3.50
N VAL A 21 0.11 -13.33 -4.60
CA VAL A 21 -1.05 -12.49 -4.84
C VAL A 21 -1.97 -13.22 -5.81
N VAL A 22 -3.20 -13.44 -5.37
CA VAL A 22 -4.26 -13.98 -6.23
C VAL A 22 -5.31 -12.90 -6.40
N ARG A 23 -5.57 -12.55 -7.66
CA ARG A 23 -6.59 -11.56 -8.04
C ARG A 23 -7.75 -12.27 -8.69
N GLU A 24 -8.95 -12.00 -8.18
CA GLU A 24 -10.19 -12.50 -8.74
C GLU A 24 -11.11 -11.33 -9.04
N PRO A 25 -11.81 -11.32 -10.18
CA PRO A 25 -12.80 -10.30 -10.46
C PRO A 25 -13.87 -10.24 -9.37
N ARG A 26 -14.10 -9.05 -8.82
CA ARG A 26 -15.17 -8.80 -7.85
C ARG A 26 -16.23 -7.88 -8.43
N LYS A 27 -17.48 -8.19 -8.13
CA LYS A 27 -18.63 -7.35 -8.48
C LYS A 27 -18.88 -6.35 -7.34
N VAL A 28 -19.51 -5.22 -7.68
CA VAL A 28 -19.98 -4.23 -6.69
C VAL A 28 -18.84 -3.61 -5.86
N THR A 29 -17.67 -3.46 -6.46
CA THR A 29 -16.53 -2.74 -5.89
C THR A 29 -15.79 -2.03 -7.04
N PRO A 30 -15.23 -0.83 -6.82
CA PRO A 30 -14.45 -0.16 -7.85
C PRO A 30 -13.20 -0.96 -8.19
N TRP A 31 -12.70 -0.74 -9.39
CA TRP A 31 -11.45 -1.31 -9.87
C TRP A 31 -10.75 -0.31 -10.79
N TRP A 32 -9.45 -0.46 -10.91
CA TRP A 32 -8.64 0.31 -11.86
C TRP A 32 -7.60 -0.59 -12.51
N GLU A 33 -6.98 -0.08 -13.57
CA GLU A 33 -5.90 -0.76 -14.28
C GLU A 33 -4.58 -0.05 -14.00
N MET A 34 -3.54 -0.81 -13.70
CA MET A 34 -2.18 -0.30 -13.54
C MET A 34 -1.21 -1.35 -14.08
N ASP A 35 -0.31 -0.92 -14.97
CA ASP A 35 0.70 -1.78 -15.59
C ASP A 35 0.15 -3.07 -16.23
N GLY A 36 -1.07 -3.00 -16.77
CA GLY A 36 -1.78 -4.13 -17.39
C GLY A 36 -2.43 -5.09 -16.40
N GLU A 37 -2.43 -4.79 -15.10
CA GLU A 37 -3.12 -5.55 -14.06
C GLU A 37 -4.40 -4.85 -13.61
N THR A 38 -5.48 -5.62 -13.44
CA THR A 38 -6.71 -5.13 -12.80
C THR A 38 -6.57 -5.19 -11.30
N ILE A 39 -6.67 -4.05 -10.64
CA ILE A 39 -6.60 -3.93 -9.18
C ILE A 39 -7.97 -3.63 -8.62
N TYR A 40 -8.34 -4.38 -7.58
CA TYR A 40 -9.51 -4.18 -6.75
C TYR A 40 -9.04 -3.67 -5.39
N PRO A 41 -9.11 -2.35 -5.11
CA PRO A 41 -8.44 -1.74 -3.96
C PRO A 41 -8.87 -2.35 -2.63
N GLU A 42 -10.17 -2.54 -2.46
CA GLU A 42 -10.77 -3.15 -1.27
C GLU A 42 -10.30 -4.60 -1.01
N MET A 43 -9.87 -5.30 -2.06
CA MET A 43 -9.38 -6.69 -2.00
C MET A 43 -7.85 -6.77 -1.98
N THR A 44 -7.16 -5.66 -2.22
CA THR A 44 -5.71 -5.60 -2.28
C THR A 44 -5.18 -5.27 -0.88
N MET A 45 -4.07 -5.87 -0.48
CA MET A 45 -3.42 -5.51 0.78
C MET A 45 -2.44 -4.37 0.51
N PHE A 46 -2.79 -3.14 0.88
CA PHE A 46 -1.88 -2.00 0.76
C PHE A 46 -1.08 -1.82 2.05
N GLU A 47 0.20 -1.48 1.91
CA GLU A 47 1.11 -1.26 3.05
C GLU A 47 0.77 0.03 3.82
N TYR A 48 0.28 1.06 3.12
CA TYR A 48 -0.08 2.35 3.69
C TYR A 48 -1.25 2.97 2.91
N PRO A 49 -2.49 2.49 3.11
CA PRO A 49 -3.67 2.91 2.33
C PRO A 49 -4.08 4.36 2.61
N ASP A 50 -4.64 5.00 1.59
CA ASP A 50 -5.16 6.37 1.61
C ASP A 50 -6.67 6.42 1.38
N ASP A 51 -7.22 7.64 1.38
CA ASP A 51 -8.62 7.91 1.02
C ASP A 51 -8.74 8.35 -0.44
N GLY A 52 -9.79 7.87 -1.12
CA GLY A 52 -10.19 8.37 -2.46
C GLY A 52 -9.89 7.47 -3.66
N HIS A 53 -9.35 6.26 -3.48
CA HIS A 53 -8.98 5.37 -4.60
C HIS A 53 -9.85 4.11 -4.75
N GLY A 54 -11.01 4.10 -4.11
CA GLY A 54 -11.95 2.97 -4.16
C GLY A 54 -11.67 1.87 -3.12
N ASP A 55 -10.77 2.12 -2.18
CA ASP A 55 -10.68 1.37 -0.94
C ASP A 55 -11.56 2.08 0.11
N TYR A 56 -12.54 1.37 0.66
CA TYR A 56 -13.47 1.90 1.67
C TYR A 56 -13.15 1.45 3.09
N ARG A 57 -12.02 0.76 3.28
CA ARG A 57 -11.50 0.43 4.62
C ARG A 57 -10.98 1.71 5.30
N VAL A 58 -10.71 1.61 6.60
CA VAL A 58 -10.13 2.75 7.34
C VAL A 58 -8.72 3.03 6.79
N PRO A 59 -8.43 4.27 6.32
CA PRO A 59 -7.13 4.58 5.74
C PRO A 59 -6.07 4.70 6.83
N ALA A 60 -4.80 4.55 6.44
CA ALA A 60 -3.68 4.79 7.35
C ALA A 60 -3.45 6.28 7.62
N TYR A 61 -3.88 7.15 6.70
CA TYR A 61 -3.75 8.59 6.81
C TYR A 61 -4.85 9.32 6.04
N GLU A 62 -5.09 10.58 6.40
CA GLU A 62 -5.94 11.51 5.65
C GLU A 62 -5.25 12.89 5.64
N ILE A 63 -5.14 13.52 4.47
CA ILE A 63 -4.57 14.86 4.34
C ILE A 63 -5.62 15.79 3.74
N ARG A 64 -6.07 16.77 4.52
CA ARG A 64 -6.98 17.83 4.05
C ARG A 64 -6.21 18.90 3.28
N GLN A 65 -6.53 19.05 2.00
CA GLN A 65 -5.99 20.08 1.12
C GLN A 65 -6.72 21.42 1.30
N PRO A 66 -6.12 22.55 0.86
CA PRO A 66 -6.75 23.87 0.97
C PRO A 66 -8.11 24.01 0.26
N ASP A 67 -8.35 23.21 -0.79
CA ASP A 67 -9.61 23.15 -1.52
C ASP A 67 -10.68 22.28 -0.84
N GLY A 68 -10.33 21.67 0.29
CA GLY A 68 -11.20 20.76 1.03
C GLY A 68 -11.11 19.31 0.58
N SER A 69 -10.31 18.95 -0.42
CA SER A 69 -10.12 17.55 -0.84
C SER A 69 -9.35 16.75 0.22
N THR A 70 -9.65 15.46 0.33
CA THR A 70 -8.89 14.47 1.12
C THR A 70 -8.13 13.47 0.25
N ILE A 71 -8.34 13.51 -1.07
CA ILE A 71 -7.77 12.55 -2.01
C ILE A 71 -6.27 12.78 -2.12
N THR A 72 -5.48 11.71 -1.96
CA THR A 72 -4.03 11.73 -2.16
C THR A 72 -3.60 10.60 -3.07
N ASP A 73 -2.51 10.70 -3.83
CA ASP A 73 -1.96 9.58 -4.64
C ASP A 73 -0.47 9.43 -4.36
N PHE A 74 -0.12 8.65 -3.32
CA PHE A 74 1.28 8.40 -3.00
C PHE A 74 1.90 7.40 -3.98
N ARG A 75 2.92 7.89 -4.69
CA ARG A 75 3.69 7.12 -5.65
C ARG A 75 5.04 6.75 -5.06
N TYR A 76 5.43 5.50 -5.30
CA TYR A 76 6.74 5.03 -4.92
C TYR A 76 7.82 5.90 -5.57
N ARG A 77 8.73 6.43 -4.75
CA ARG A 77 9.83 7.29 -5.21
C ARG A 77 11.18 6.57 -5.19
N GLY A 78 11.40 5.69 -4.23
CA GLY A 78 12.69 5.04 -3.98
C GLY A 78 12.76 4.45 -2.58
N TYR A 79 13.88 3.81 -2.27
CA TYR A 79 14.16 3.20 -0.98
C TYR A 79 15.67 3.23 -0.72
N ASP A 80 16.04 3.27 0.56
CA ASP A 80 17.40 3.12 1.03
C ASP A 80 17.50 1.90 1.95
N VAL A 81 18.60 1.16 1.86
CA VAL A 81 18.87 0.00 2.72
C VAL A 81 20.03 0.33 3.64
N TYR A 82 19.74 0.46 4.94
CA TYR A 82 20.75 0.74 5.97
C TYR A 82 21.16 -0.55 6.68
N PHE A 83 22.47 -0.81 6.76
CA PHE A 83 23.03 -2.00 7.40
C PHE A 83 23.24 -1.85 8.92
N ARG A 84 22.85 -0.71 9.52
CA ARG A 84 23.03 -0.42 10.95
C ARG A 84 21.68 -0.45 11.70
N THR A 85 21.72 -0.93 12.94
CA THR A 85 20.59 -0.98 13.87
C THR A 85 20.00 0.41 14.11
N ASN A 86 18.67 0.48 13.97
CA ASN A 86 17.73 1.59 14.21
C ASN A 86 18.38 2.94 14.61
N PRO A 87 18.46 3.94 13.72
CA PRO A 87 18.76 5.31 14.13
C PRO A 87 17.61 5.75 15.04
N GLY A 88 17.87 5.92 16.33
CA GLY A 88 16.86 6.26 17.32
C GLY A 88 16.00 7.44 16.86
N SER A 89 14.70 7.40 17.13
CA SER A 89 13.77 8.48 16.82
C SER A 89 14.00 9.65 17.77
N GLU A 90 14.55 10.75 17.29
CA GLU A 90 14.45 12.03 18.00
C GLU A 90 13.04 12.61 17.82
N GLY A 91 12.45 13.10 18.92
CA GLY A 91 11.29 13.99 18.84
C GLY A 91 9.89 13.34 18.87
N ILE A 92 9.71 12.17 19.49
CA ILE A 92 8.34 11.75 19.88
C ILE A 92 7.92 12.58 21.10
N ALA A 93 7.35 13.76 20.86
CA ALA A 93 6.55 14.48 21.85
C ALA A 93 5.08 14.10 21.63
N LEU A 94 4.45 13.52 22.64
CA LEU A 94 3.01 13.26 22.69
C LEU A 94 2.24 14.56 22.91
#